data_AF-A0A956HH31-F1
#
_entry.id   AF-A0A956HH31-F1
#
_cell.length_a   1.000
_cell.length_b   1.000
_cell.length_c   1.000
_cell.angle_alpha   90.00
_cell.angle_beta   90.00
_cell.angle_gamma   90.00
#
_symmetry.space_group_name_H-M   'P 1'
#
loop_
_entity.id
_entity.type
_entity.pdbx_description
1 polymer ?
#
loop_
_entity_poly.entity_id
_entity_poly.type
_entity_poly.pdbx_seq_one_letter_code
_entity_poly.pdbx_strand_id
1 'polypeptide(L)'
;MLLLAPHLVRAGDCDDRRGGRVYVTYEPTISDERARRAFARAPTPAPLQLRAPAGDPPSDAELLAAEASLQSGQLRAALERYEHALQRAEASGASLPVSARFNLHVLASGYGHHDTAQLAAAFAPASRATREELAAFWELRILIDDDDDRLHHARVYLDRARSPRDREEHEAQALAELTAAQLLWTRSCPPSARVDGLCLSRRATQWRTNCDTIEEVLEVVSRDPEDSRLSIAHRGRALALARRAARRYGDSDVLRRVHAGARFLAAEAELEAYYAIEAPRGRSFTVDHYKRDSGVPQWEREYQQQCRDRRQALRRYQEFSERATPARLAILRQYDELLAFEDPQAVLAVHARAAQLLLRYRTQLVLMTPQATPDDIHSYTHCADSLPHAYMERARRQLARCLELATEHHYFDPWARLCESMLSAQAPDLYPPLRESFADRRPAPAKSIGVVTELAVTTREIR
;
A
#
# COMPACT_ATOMS: atom_id res chain seq x y z
N MET A 1 26.74 15.23 9.73
CA MET A 1 27.03 13.87 10.22
C MET A 1 27.73 13.10 9.11
N LEU A 2 29.04 12.92 9.22
CA LEU A 2 29.86 12.10 8.32
C LEU A 2 29.80 10.65 8.85
N LEU A 3 28.91 9.84 8.27
CA LEU A 3 28.91 8.40 8.54
C LEU A 3 29.91 7.73 7.59
N LEU A 4 30.91 7.07 8.18
CA LEU A 4 31.94 6.29 7.51
C LEU A 4 31.43 4.87 7.22
N ALA A 5 31.28 4.49 5.94
CA ALA A 5 31.42 3.12 5.34
C ALA A 5 30.67 2.97 3.99
N PRO A 6 30.96 1.97 3.10
CA PRO A 6 32.14 1.10 2.96
C PRO A 6 32.87 1.28 1.60
N HIS A 7 34.10 0.77 1.56
CA HIS A 7 35.10 0.94 0.50
C HIS A 7 34.70 0.33 -0.85
N LEU A 8 34.68 1.16 -1.91
CA LEU A 8 34.82 0.68 -3.28
C LEU A 8 36.28 0.24 -3.47
N VAL A 9 36.53 -1.05 -3.26
CA VAL A 9 37.81 -1.68 -3.59
C VAL A 9 37.84 -1.82 -5.11
N ARG A 10 38.63 -0.99 -5.80
CA ARG A 10 39.12 -1.39 -7.13
C ARG A 10 39.77 -2.75 -6.94
N ALA A 11 39.50 -3.71 -7.83
CA ALA A 11 40.16 -5.01 -7.82
C ALA A 11 41.65 -4.85 -8.16
N GLY A 12 42.41 -4.20 -7.28
CA GLY A 12 43.86 -4.26 -7.23
C GLY A 12 44.30 -5.58 -6.61
N ASP A 13 45.61 -5.84 -6.67
CA ASP A 13 46.21 -7.03 -6.09
C ASP A 13 45.76 -7.24 -4.63
N CYS A 14 45.79 -8.49 -4.15
CA CYS A 14 45.50 -8.82 -2.74
C CYS A 14 46.34 -8.03 -1.72
N ASP A 15 47.35 -7.30 -2.20
CA ASP A 15 48.27 -6.46 -1.44
C ASP A 15 47.93 -4.97 -1.42
N ASP A 16 46.84 -4.54 -2.07
CA ASP A 16 46.57 -3.12 -2.24
C ASP A 16 46.06 -2.49 -0.94
N ARG A 17 47.01 -1.98 -0.13
CA ARG A 17 46.77 -1.17 1.09
C ARG A 17 46.20 0.22 0.76
N ARG A 18 46.06 0.59 -0.51
CA ARG A 18 45.59 1.92 -0.91
C ARG A 18 44.08 1.97 -0.86
N GLY A 19 43.56 2.56 0.23
CA GLY A 19 42.14 2.79 0.43
C GLY A 19 41.50 3.56 -0.73
N GLY A 20 40.56 2.92 -1.43
CA GLY A 20 39.71 3.58 -2.41
C GLY A 20 38.83 4.64 -1.75
N ARG A 21 38.63 5.78 -2.45
CA ARG A 21 37.70 6.83 -2.00
C ARG A 21 36.27 6.39 -2.27
N VAL A 22 35.42 6.49 -1.26
CA VAL A 22 33.99 6.21 -1.34
C VAL A 22 33.26 7.53 -1.56
N TYR A 23 32.35 7.53 -2.53
CA TYR A 23 31.42 8.64 -2.71
C TYR A 23 30.15 8.30 -1.94
N VAL A 24 29.90 9.03 -0.85
CA VAL A 24 28.58 9.05 -0.23
C VAL A 24 27.66 9.79 -1.19
N THR A 25 26.78 9.06 -1.87
CA THR A 25 25.72 9.69 -2.65
C THR A 25 24.68 10.27 -1.70
N TYR A 26 24.32 11.53 -1.91
CA TYR A 26 23.21 12.15 -1.20
C TYR A 26 21.94 11.38 -1.56
N GLU A 27 21.35 10.73 -0.55
CA GLU A 27 20.07 10.06 -0.76
C GLU A 27 18.94 11.07 -0.70
N PRO A 28 17.98 11.00 -1.64
CA PRO A 28 16.77 11.79 -1.54
C PRO A 28 16.08 11.43 -0.22
N THR A 29 15.83 12.43 0.60
CA THR A 29 14.96 12.32 1.76
C THR A 29 13.55 12.67 1.30
N ILE A 30 12.58 11.86 1.71
CA ILE A 30 11.17 12.12 1.45
C ILE A 30 10.80 13.43 2.18
N SER A 31 10.29 14.41 1.44
CA SER A 31 10.05 15.76 1.94
C SER A 31 8.92 15.82 2.98
N ASP A 32 9.28 16.10 4.24
CA ASP A 32 8.29 16.25 5.32
C ASP A 32 7.32 17.41 5.08
N GLU A 33 7.81 18.50 4.52
CA GLU A 33 7.00 19.68 4.24
C GLU A 33 5.90 19.39 3.22
N ARG A 34 6.20 18.60 2.17
CA ARG A 34 5.19 18.16 1.19
C ARG A 34 4.18 17.21 1.83
N ALA A 35 4.64 16.29 2.70
CA ALA A 35 3.75 15.40 3.42
C ALA A 35 2.75 16.17 4.29
N ARG A 36 3.21 17.16 5.07
CA ARG A 36 2.33 18.02 5.89
C ARG A 36 1.34 18.81 5.06
N ARG A 37 1.75 19.37 3.91
CA ARG A 37 0.84 20.07 3.00
C ARG A 37 -0.26 19.17 2.45
N ALA A 38 0.05 17.92 2.13
CA ALA A 38 -0.93 16.94 1.65
C ALA A 38 -2.07 16.76 2.65
N PHE A 39 -1.72 16.56 3.93
CA PHE A 39 -2.72 16.38 4.98
C PHE A 39 -3.45 17.67 5.37
N ALA A 40 -2.80 18.82 5.30
CA ALA A 40 -3.47 20.11 5.51
C ALA A 40 -4.55 20.40 4.45
N ARG A 41 -4.45 19.79 3.26
CA ARG A 41 -5.44 19.85 2.18
C ARG A 41 -6.37 18.66 2.13
N ALA A 42 -6.11 17.62 2.93
CA ALA A 42 -7.00 16.49 3.02
C ALA A 42 -8.39 17.04 3.38
N PRO A 43 -9.45 16.71 2.62
CA PRO A 43 -10.77 16.96 3.13
C PRO A 43 -10.86 16.24 4.47
N THR A 44 -11.09 17.00 5.55
CA THR A 44 -11.53 16.41 6.81
C THR A 44 -12.69 15.50 6.43
N PRO A 45 -12.68 14.20 6.80
CA PRO A 45 -13.75 13.30 6.39
C PRO A 45 -15.07 13.96 6.77
N ALA A 46 -15.77 14.49 5.76
CA ALA A 46 -16.99 15.24 6.01
C ALA A 46 -17.96 14.24 6.63
N PRO A 47 -18.67 14.60 7.72
CA PRO A 47 -19.79 13.78 8.15
C PRO A 47 -20.68 13.53 6.92
N LEU A 48 -21.17 12.29 6.77
CA LEU A 48 -21.93 11.87 5.60
C LEU A 48 -23.13 12.82 5.41
N GLN A 49 -23.03 13.77 4.48
CA GLN A 49 -24.09 14.76 4.26
C GLN A 49 -25.19 14.15 3.40
N LEU A 50 -26.32 13.83 4.04
CA LEU A 50 -27.52 13.38 3.33
C LEU A 50 -28.10 14.55 2.52
N ARG A 51 -28.22 14.37 1.20
CA ARG A 51 -28.94 15.34 0.34
C ARG A 51 -30.43 15.00 0.29
N ALA A 52 -31.27 16.01 0.47
CA ALA A 52 -32.70 15.91 0.31
C ALA A 52 -33.08 15.67 -1.17
N PRO A 53 -34.10 14.84 -1.46
CA PRO A 53 -34.58 14.61 -2.82
C PRO A 53 -35.21 15.86 -3.44
N ALA A 54 -35.17 15.96 -4.76
CA ALA A 54 -35.96 16.93 -5.51
C ALA A 54 -37.44 16.50 -5.51
N GLY A 55 -38.25 17.25 -4.78
CA GLY A 55 -39.68 17.08 -4.45
C GLY A 55 -40.01 18.06 -3.31
N ASP A 56 -41.25 18.16 -2.84
CA ASP A 56 -41.55 19.01 -1.67
C ASP A 56 -40.57 18.66 -0.55
N PRO A 57 -39.69 19.60 -0.16
CA PRO A 57 -38.51 19.27 0.60
C PRO A 57 -38.96 18.73 1.97
N PRO A 58 -38.34 17.65 2.48
CA PRO A 58 -38.37 17.43 3.92
C PRO A 58 -37.93 18.75 4.56
N SER A 59 -38.68 19.20 5.56
CA SER A 59 -38.39 20.48 6.21
C SER A 59 -36.93 20.50 6.67
N ASP A 60 -36.30 21.67 6.69
CA ASP A 60 -34.91 21.80 7.19
C ASP A 60 -34.75 21.14 8.57
N ALA A 61 -35.82 21.11 9.37
CA ALA A 61 -35.90 20.42 10.64
C ALA A 61 -35.79 18.88 10.54
N GLU A 62 -36.39 18.25 9.53
CA GLU A 62 -36.31 16.80 9.32
C GLU A 62 -34.93 16.36 8.82
N LEU A 63 -34.30 17.17 7.96
CA LEU A 63 -32.93 16.93 7.50
C LEU A 63 -31.91 17.14 8.62
N LEU A 64 -32.02 18.24 9.37
CA LEU A 64 -31.18 18.51 10.53
C LEU A 64 -31.38 17.46 11.63
N ALA A 65 -32.61 16.97 11.84
CA ALA A 65 -32.88 15.91 12.80
C ALA A 65 -32.30 14.56 12.36
N ALA A 66 -32.34 14.23 11.07
CA ALA A 66 -31.72 13.01 10.52
C ALA A 66 -30.18 13.07 10.62
N GLU A 67 -29.58 14.21 10.28
CA GLU A 67 -28.14 14.45 10.39
C GLU A 67 -27.67 14.45 11.85
N ALA A 68 -28.42 15.08 12.76
CA ALA A 68 -28.16 15.02 14.20
C ALA A 68 -28.33 13.59 14.77
N SER A 69 -29.32 12.82 14.30
CA SER A 69 -29.54 11.42 14.71
C SER A 69 -28.43 10.48 14.24
N LEU A 70 -27.85 10.76 13.06
CA LEU A 70 -26.66 10.09 12.54
C LEU A 70 -25.42 10.38 13.40
N GLN A 71 -25.27 11.63 13.86
CA GLN A 71 -24.18 12.02 14.75
C GLN A 71 -24.36 11.55 16.20
N SER A 72 -25.59 11.35 16.67
CA SER A 72 -25.92 11.01 18.06
C SER A 72 -26.15 9.51 18.33
N GLY A 73 -25.84 8.62 17.38
CA GLY A 73 -26.07 7.18 17.52
C GLY A 73 -27.55 6.76 17.46
N GLN A 74 -28.48 7.64 17.08
CA GLN A 74 -29.93 7.37 16.94
C GLN A 74 -30.32 6.99 15.50
N LEU A 75 -29.45 6.25 14.82
CA LEU A 75 -29.53 5.92 13.40
C LEU A 75 -30.79 5.11 13.02
N ARG A 76 -31.31 4.27 13.91
CA ARG A 76 -32.51 3.45 13.67
C ARG A 76 -33.78 4.28 13.45
N ALA A 77 -33.97 5.35 14.21
CA ALA A 77 -35.12 6.24 14.06
C ALA A 77 -35.02 7.10 12.79
N ALA A 78 -33.80 7.42 12.34
CA ALA A 78 -33.59 8.08 11.05
C ALA A 78 -33.94 7.15 9.88
N LEU A 79 -33.54 5.89 9.96
CA LEU A 79 -33.88 4.83 9.01
C LEU A 79 -35.40 4.65 8.86
N GLU A 80 -36.10 4.45 9.97
CA GLU A 80 -37.57 4.25 9.97
C GLU A 80 -38.32 5.44 9.36
N ARG A 81 -37.87 6.68 9.63
CA ARG A 81 -38.46 7.89 9.03
C ARG A 81 -38.22 7.95 7.51
N TYR A 82 -37.04 7.54 7.06
CA TYR A 82 -36.68 7.52 5.64
C TYR A 82 -37.42 6.41 4.88
N GLU A 83 -37.53 5.20 5.45
CA GLU A 83 -38.34 4.10 4.92
C GLU A 83 -39.82 4.48 4.82
N HIS A 84 -40.36 5.17 5.82
CA HIS A 84 -41.75 5.64 5.80
C HIS A 84 -41.99 6.76 4.78
N ALA A 85 -40.99 7.61 4.51
CA ALA A 85 -41.06 8.56 3.40
C ALA A 85 -41.04 7.84 2.03
N LEU A 86 -40.28 6.75 1.93
CA LEU A 86 -40.17 5.92 0.74
C LEU A 86 -41.49 5.20 0.41
N GLN A 87 -42.07 4.51 1.39
CA GLN A 87 -43.35 3.80 1.24
C GLN A 87 -44.46 4.75 0.78
N ARG A 88 -44.44 6.00 1.25
CA ARG A 88 -45.39 7.04 0.81
C ARG A 88 -45.17 7.46 -0.64
N ALA A 89 -43.93 7.56 -1.10
CA ALA A 89 -43.61 7.88 -2.50
C ALA A 89 -43.98 6.72 -3.44
N GLU A 90 -43.74 5.47 -3.04
CA GLU A 90 -44.14 4.30 -3.80
C GLU A 90 -45.66 4.16 -3.87
N ALA A 91 -46.36 4.36 -2.74
CA ALA A 91 -47.82 4.33 -2.68
C ALA A 91 -48.49 5.43 -3.53
N SER A 92 -47.81 6.54 -3.77
CA SER A 92 -48.30 7.60 -4.67
C SER A 92 -47.94 7.38 -6.14
N GLY A 93 -47.25 6.29 -6.47
CA GLY A 93 -46.77 5.99 -7.83
C GLY A 93 -45.61 6.89 -8.28
N ALA A 94 -45.01 7.65 -7.37
CA ALA A 94 -43.88 8.50 -7.67
C ALA A 94 -42.60 7.66 -7.75
N SER A 95 -41.96 7.63 -8.92
CA SER A 95 -40.62 7.07 -9.07
C SER A 95 -39.65 7.92 -8.25
N LEU A 96 -39.00 7.30 -7.26
CA LEU A 96 -38.06 7.99 -6.40
C LEU A 96 -36.82 8.47 -7.17
N PRO A 97 -36.30 9.67 -6.86
CA PRO A 97 -34.99 10.09 -7.33
C PRO A 97 -33.93 9.05 -6.97
N VAL A 98 -32.98 8.82 -7.88
CA VAL A 98 -31.94 7.79 -7.71
C VAL A 98 -31.11 8.04 -6.45
N SER A 99 -30.86 9.30 -6.11
CA SER A 99 -30.18 9.72 -4.87
C SER A 99 -30.94 9.32 -3.61
N ALA A 100 -32.27 9.32 -3.61
CA ALA A 100 -33.08 8.89 -2.48
C ALA A 100 -33.02 7.36 -2.29
N ARG A 101 -33.07 6.60 -3.39
CA ARG A 101 -32.87 5.14 -3.37
C ARG A 101 -31.46 4.76 -2.92
N PHE A 102 -30.45 5.51 -3.37
CA PHE A 102 -29.05 5.38 -2.95
C PHE A 102 -28.88 5.64 -1.45
N ASN A 103 -29.34 6.78 -0.94
CA ASN A 103 -29.21 7.14 0.48
C ASN A 103 -29.94 6.14 1.39
N LEU A 104 -31.16 5.75 1.03
CA LEU A 104 -31.92 4.75 1.78
C LEU A 104 -31.16 3.43 1.86
N HIS A 105 -30.56 3.01 0.74
CA HIS A 105 -29.84 1.76 0.71
C HIS A 105 -28.51 1.83 1.47
N VAL A 106 -27.71 2.90 1.31
CA VAL A 106 -26.50 3.13 2.12
C VAL A 106 -26.82 3.06 3.62
N LEU A 107 -27.93 3.67 4.03
CA LEU A 107 -28.38 3.64 5.42
C LEU A 107 -28.82 2.23 5.84
N ALA A 108 -29.55 1.48 4.98
CA ALA A 108 -30.00 0.11 5.26
C ALA A 108 -28.84 -0.91 5.27
N SER A 109 -27.85 -0.77 4.38
CA SER A 109 -26.65 -1.62 4.32
C SER A 109 -25.72 -1.40 5.52
N GLY A 110 -25.80 -0.23 6.16
CA GLY A 110 -24.99 0.14 7.32
C GLY A 110 -25.13 -0.77 8.56
N TYR A 111 -26.00 -1.79 8.51
CA TYR A 111 -26.18 -2.76 9.61
C TYR A 111 -26.17 -4.25 9.23
N GLY A 112 -25.69 -4.63 8.05
CA GLY A 112 -25.10 -5.97 7.88
C GLY A 112 -25.56 -6.81 6.70
N HIS A 113 -24.57 -7.54 6.16
CA HIS A 113 -24.67 -8.81 5.43
C HIS A 113 -25.57 -8.91 4.20
N HIS A 114 -26.02 -7.81 3.62
CA HIS A 114 -26.56 -7.88 2.26
C HIS A 114 -25.42 -7.96 1.23
N ASP A 115 -25.60 -8.82 0.24
CA ASP A 115 -24.69 -9.03 -0.88
C ASP A 115 -24.57 -7.72 -1.69
N THR A 116 -23.52 -6.95 -1.40
CA THR A 116 -23.24 -5.65 -2.04
C THR A 116 -23.03 -5.79 -3.55
N ALA A 117 -22.72 -6.99 -4.04
CA ALA A 117 -22.64 -7.30 -5.47
C ALA A 117 -24.02 -7.34 -6.12
N GLN A 118 -24.99 -8.02 -5.48
CA GLN A 118 -26.39 -8.00 -5.92
C GLN A 118 -26.95 -6.58 -5.93
N LEU A 119 -26.51 -5.74 -5.00
CA LEU A 119 -26.86 -4.33 -5.00
C LEU A 119 -26.32 -3.60 -6.23
N ALA A 120 -25.01 -3.68 -6.47
CA ALA A 120 -24.40 -3.06 -7.64
C ALA A 120 -25.05 -3.54 -8.94
N ALA A 121 -25.45 -4.82 -9.00
CA ALA A 121 -26.21 -5.37 -10.13
C ALA A 121 -27.64 -4.82 -10.24
N ALA A 122 -28.37 -4.68 -9.12
CA ALA A 122 -29.73 -4.14 -9.10
C ALA A 122 -29.79 -2.65 -9.50
N PHE A 123 -28.71 -1.92 -9.21
CA PHE A 123 -28.55 -0.52 -9.60
C PHE A 123 -27.75 -0.35 -10.90
N ALA A 124 -27.43 -1.43 -11.61
CA ALA A 124 -26.73 -1.36 -12.88
C ALA A 124 -27.55 -0.46 -13.84
N PRO A 125 -26.96 0.65 -14.32
CA PRO A 125 -27.70 1.61 -15.10
C PRO A 125 -28.25 0.96 -16.37
N ALA A 126 -29.41 1.40 -16.85
CA ALA A 126 -29.91 1.00 -18.17
C ALA A 126 -28.93 1.47 -19.28
N SER A 127 -29.03 0.92 -20.50
CA SER A 127 -28.14 1.31 -21.62
C SER A 127 -28.27 2.79 -22.00
N ARG A 128 -29.35 3.43 -21.55
CA ARG A 128 -29.64 4.87 -21.68
C ARG A 128 -29.81 5.53 -20.31
N ALA A 129 -28.97 5.18 -19.34
CA ALA A 129 -28.98 5.86 -18.05
C ALA A 129 -28.71 7.36 -18.20
N THR A 130 -29.42 8.13 -17.39
CA THR A 130 -29.20 9.55 -17.19
C THR A 130 -27.85 9.78 -16.49
N ARG A 131 -27.39 11.04 -16.52
CA ARG A 131 -26.17 11.43 -15.83
C ARG A 131 -26.26 11.20 -14.32
N GLU A 132 -27.39 11.57 -13.71
CA GLU A 132 -27.62 11.41 -12.27
C GLU A 132 -27.60 9.94 -11.87
N GLU A 133 -28.17 9.05 -12.71
CA GLU A 133 -28.10 7.60 -12.50
C GLU A 133 -26.67 7.08 -12.54
N LEU A 134 -25.86 7.52 -13.51
CA LEU A 134 -24.46 7.10 -13.61
C LEU A 134 -23.60 7.62 -12.45
N ALA A 135 -23.83 8.86 -12.01
CA ALA A 135 -23.14 9.43 -10.86
C ALA A 135 -23.49 8.66 -9.58
N ALA A 136 -24.78 8.43 -9.32
CA ALA A 136 -25.23 7.66 -8.16
C ALA A 136 -24.72 6.20 -8.20
N PHE A 137 -24.73 5.57 -9.39
CA PHE A 137 -24.14 4.25 -9.57
C PHE A 137 -22.66 4.27 -9.17
N TRP A 138 -21.87 5.21 -9.69
CA TRP A 138 -20.44 5.29 -9.37
C TRP A 138 -20.15 5.51 -7.88
N GLU A 139 -21.02 6.21 -7.15
CA GLU A 139 -20.85 6.38 -5.71
C GLU A 139 -21.05 5.07 -4.91
N LEU A 140 -21.78 4.08 -5.45
CA LEU A 140 -21.94 2.77 -4.78
C LEU A 140 -20.62 2.01 -4.65
N ARG A 141 -19.59 2.36 -5.43
CA ARG A 141 -18.27 1.69 -5.40
C ARG A 141 -17.64 1.64 -4.00
N ILE A 142 -17.97 2.61 -3.13
CA ILE A 142 -17.38 2.71 -1.79
C ILE A 142 -17.94 1.66 -0.82
N LEU A 143 -19.08 1.06 -1.19
CA LEU A 143 -19.78 0.04 -0.40
C LEU A 143 -19.46 -1.38 -0.86
N ILE A 144 -18.74 -1.55 -1.98
CA ILE A 144 -18.40 -2.86 -2.52
C ILE A 144 -17.08 -3.28 -1.88
N ASP A 145 -17.10 -4.35 -1.10
CA ASP A 145 -15.91 -4.85 -0.40
C ASP A 145 -15.05 -5.78 -1.28
N ASP A 146 -15.69 -6.55 -2.17
CA ASP A 146 -15.01 -7.51 -3.03
C ASP A 146 -14.33 -6.84 -4.25
N ASP A 147 -13.09 -7.23 -4.53
CA ASP A 147 -12.28 -6.62 -5.58
C ASP A 147 -12.77 -6.96 -7.00
N ASP A 148 -13.30 -8.17 -7.24
CA ASP A 148 -13.82 -8.55 -8.54
C ASP A 148 -15.16 -7.84 -8.83
N ASP A 149 -16.01 -7.68 -7.81
CA ASP A 149 -17.25 -6.90 -7.92
C ASP A 149 -16.97 -5.41 -8.13
N ARG A 150 -15.97 -4.84 -7.44
CA ARG A 150 -15.51 -3.45 -7.68
C ARG A 150 -14.98 -3.28 -9.10
N LEU A 151 -14.27 -4.27 -9.61
CA LEU A 151 -13.74 -4.24 -10.98
C LEU A 151 -14.87 -4.33 -12.00
N HIS A 152 -15.84 -5.22 -11.76
CA HIS A 152 -17.06 -5.32 -12.56
C HIS A 152 -17.82 -3.99 -12.56
N HIS A 153 -18.04 -3.41 -11.38
CA HIS A 153 -18.71 -2.12 -11.21
C HIS A 153 -18.02 -1.00 -11.98
N ALA A 154 -16.69 -0.88 -11.88
CA ALA A 154 -15.91 0.10 -12.62
C ALA A 154 -16.04 -0.09 -14.15
N ARG A 155 -16.02 -1.35 -14.62
CA ARG A 155 -16.21 -1.66 -16.05
C ARG A 155 -17.62 -1.31 -16.53
N VAL A 156 -18.66 -1.68 -15.78
CA VAL A 156 -20.04 -1.30 -16.10
C VAL A 156 -20.18 0.22 -16.15
N TYR A 157 -19.59 0.94 -15.20
CA TYR A 157 -19.59 2.41 -15.25
C TYR A 157 -18.93 2.91 -16.53
N LEU A 158 -17.72 2.46 -16.85
CA LEU A 158 -16.97 2.89 -18.03
C LEU A 158 -17.67 2.55 -19.35
N ASP A 159 -18.33 1.40 -19.46
CA ASP A 159 -19.07 0.99 -20.64
C ASP A 159 -20.32 1.85 -20.89
N ARG A 160 -20.95 2.34 -19.81
CA ARG A 160 -22.15 3.18 -19.89
C ARG A 160 -21.83 4.67 -19.92
N ALA A 161 -20.70 5.07 -19.34
CA ALA A 161 -20.21 6.42 -19.37
C ALA A 161 -19.79 6.77 -20.81
N ARG A 162 -20.58 7.64 -21.45
CA ARG A 162 -20.26 8.17 -22.79
C ARG A 162 -19.10 9.16 -22.72
N SER A 163 -18.73 9.78 -23.84
CA SER A 163 -17.78 10.89 -23.84
C SER A 163 -18.12 11.95 -22.77
N PRO A 164 -17.20 12.22 -21.83
CA PRO A 164 -17.48 13.10 -20.70
C PRO A 164 -17.71 14.53 -21.20
N ARG A 165 -18.75 15.18 -20.69
CA ARG A 165 -19.22 16.50 -21.16
C ARG A 165 -18.70 17.64 -20.32
N ASP A 166 -18.47 17.37 -19.03
CA ASP A 166 -17.99 18.35 -18.08
C ASP A 166 -16.95 17.77 -17.11
N ARG A 167 -16.60 18.56 -16.08
CA ARG A 167 -15.53 18.23 -15.14
C ARG A 167 -15.83 16.97 -14.32
N GLU A 168 -17.03 16.87 -13.74
CA GLU A 168 -17.40 15.76 -12.86
C GLU A 168 -17.38 14.42 -13.60
N GLU A 169 -17.94 14.37 -14.82
CA GLU A 169 -17.91 13.15 -15.64
C GLU A 169 -16.47 12.76 -16.03
N HIS A 170 -15.62 13.75 -16.31
CA HIS A 170 -14.20 13.53 -16.60
C HIS A 170 -13.45 12.96 -15.40
N GLU A 171 -13.69 13.51 -14.21
CA GLU A 171 -13.08 13.07 -12.95
C GLU A 171 -13.53 11.66 -12.59
N ALA A 172 -14.83 11.37 -12.67
CA ALA A 172 -15.39 10.07 -12.36
C ALA A 172 -14.88 8.97 -13.31
N GLN A 173 -14.80 9.24 -14.63
CA GLN A 173 -14.18 8.30 -15.58
C GLN A 173 -12.70 8.08 -15.33
N ALA A 174 -11.95 9.14 -15.05
CA ALA A 174 -10.52 9.01 -14.74
C ALA A 174 -10.30 8.17 -13.48
N LEU A 175 -11.15 8.35 -12.46
CA LEU A 175 -11.11 7.54 -11.23
C LEU A 175 -11.54 6.09 -11.49
N ALA A 176 -12.56 5.84 -12.30
CA ALA A 176 -12.98 4.49 -12.65
C ALA A 176 -11.91 3.72 -13.43
N GLU A 177 -11.24 4.37 -14.38
CA GLU A 177 -10.07 3.79 -15.07
C GLU A 177 -8.94 3.49 -14.09
N LEU A 178 -8.66 4.38 -13.12
CA LEU A 178 -7.63 4.11 -12.11
C LEU A 178 -8.02 2.93 -11.20
N THR A 179 -9.27 2.89 -10.72
CA THR A 179 -9.78 1.79 -9.89
C THR A 179 -9.65 0.46 -10.63
N ALA A 180 -10.08 0.39 -11.89
CA ALA A 180 -9.90 -0.81 -12.71
C ALA A 180 -8.42 -1.18 -12.86
N ALA A 181 -7.53 -0.21 -13.07
CA ALA A 181 -6.09 -0.46 -13.16
C ALA A 181 -5.51 -1.07 -11.87
N GLN A 182 -5.89 -0.53 -10.71
CA GLN A 182 -5.43 -1.00 -9.41
C GLN A 182 -5.94 -2.41 -9.12
N LEU A 183 -7.22 -2.69 -9.36
CA LEU A 183 -7.82 -4.00 -9.13
C LEU A 183 -7.24 -5.06 -10.05
N LEU A 184 -7.05 -4.74 -11.34
CA LEU A 184 -6.36 -5.64 -12.28
C LEU A 184 -4.91 -5.89 -11.89
N TRP A 185 -4.21 -4.89 -11.36
CA TRP A 185 -2.88 -5.08 -10.83
C TRP A 185 -2.90 -6.00 -9.61
N THR A 186 -3.79 -5.79 -8.65
CA THR A 186 -3.93 -6.70 -7.50
C THR A 186 -4.26 -8.13 -7.95
N ARG A 187 -5.20 -8.28 -8.87
CA ARG A 187 -5.66 -9.57 -9.42
C ARG A 187 -4.58 -10.30 -10.20
N SER A 188 -3.70 -9.57 -10.90
CA SER A 188 -2.59 -10.19 -11.63
C SER A 188 -1.58 -10.88 -10.71
N CYS A 189 -1.61 -10.63 -9.40
CA CYS A 189 -0.82 -11.39 -8.46
C CYS A 189 -1.61 -12.57 -7.85
N PRO A 190 -1.06 -13.80 -7.84
CA PRO A 190 -1.65 -14.94 -7.15
C PRO A 190 -1.93 -14.62 -5.67
N PRO A 191 -3.10 -14.98 -5.11
CA PRO A 191 -3.43 -14.65 -3.71
C PRO A 191 -2.38 -15.15 -2.70
N SER A 192 -1.74 -16.29 -2.95
CA SER A 192 -0.68 -16.85 -2.10
C SER A 192 0.65 -16.08 -2.14
N ALA A 193 0.80 -15.13 -3.06
CA ALA A 193 2.00 -14.35 -3.30
C ALA A 193 1.76 -12.83 -3.10
N ARG A 194 0.75 -12.45 -2.30
CA ARG A 194 0.49 -11.05 -1.96
C ARG A 194 1.07 -10.74 -0.58
N VAL A 195 2.24 -10.11 -0.57
CA VAL A 195 2.86 -9.61 0.67
C VAL A 195 2.73 -8.10 0.69
N ASP A 196 1.88 -7.60 1.59
CA ASP A 196 1.63 -6.17 1.77
C ASP A 196 1.26 -5.45 0.45
N GLY A 197 0.54 -6.13 -0.45
CA GLY A 197 0.13 -5.61 -1.76
C GLY A 197 1.16 -5.74 -2.90
N LEU A 198 2.37 -6.23 -2.64
CA LEU A 198 3.36 -6.57 -3.67
C LEU A 198 3.24 -8.04 -4.08
N CYS A 199 3.65 -8.36 -5.32
CA CYS A 199 3.67 -9.73 -5.81
C CYS A 199 4.96 -10.47 -5.43
N LEU A 200 5.02 -10.85 -4.16
CA LEU A 200 6.16 -11.51 -3.53
C LEU A 200 5.69 -12.77 -2.80
N SER A 201 6.47 -13.85 -2.86
CA SER A 201 6.30 -15.00 -1.98
C SER A 201 7.25 -14.91 -0.79
N ARG A 202 6.77 -15.41 0.36
CA ARG A 202 7.58 -15.57 1.56
C ARG A 202 8.18 -16.97 1.55
N ARG A 203 9.51 -17.07 1.58
CA ARG A 203 10.21 -18.34 1.79
C ARG A 203 10.89 -18.31 3.15
N ALA A 204 10.44 -19.19 4.03
CA ALA A 204 11.08 -19.40 5.33
C ALA A 204 12.55 -19.79 5.12
N THR A 205 13.41 -19.16 5.91
CA THR A 205 14.83 -19.48 5.93
C THR A 205 15.37 -19.30 7.35
N GLN A 206 16.62 -19.66 7.58
CA GLN A 206 17.27 -19.37 8.85
C GLN A 206 18.72 -19.06 8.57
N TRP A 207 18.97 -17.85 8.09
CA TRP A 207 20.31 -17.39 7.82
C TRP A 207 20.83 -16.59 8.99
N ARG A 208 21.77 -17.18 9.71
CA ARG A 208 22.52 -16.48 10.75
C ARG A 208 23.60 -15.64 10.08
N THR A 209 23.56 -14.35 10.34
CA THR A 209 24.64 -13.42 10.02
C THR A 209 25.18 -12.86 11.33
N ASN A 210 26.32 -12.17 11.30
CA ASN A 210 26.84 -11.55 12.52
C ASN A 210 25.93 -10.41 13.03
N CYS A 211 25.13 -9.84 12.14
CA CYS A 211 24.32 -8.66 12.45
C CYS A 211 22.87 -9.00 12.78
N ASP A 212 22.38 -10.14 12.29
CA ASP A 212 20.96 -10.50 12.38
C ASP A 212 20.72 -11.97 12.04
N THR A 213 19.56 -12.48 12.46
CA THR A 213 19.00 -13.73 11.92
C THR A 213 17.92 -13.38 10.90
N ILE A 214 18.15 -13.75 9.65
CA ILE A 214 17.15 -13.58 8.59
C ILE A 214 16.31 -14.86 8.56
N GLU A 215 15.06 -14.74 8.97
CA GLU A 215 14.11 -15.87 9.07
C GLU A 215 13.22 -16.00 7.83
N GLU A 216 13.19 -14.97 6.99
CA GLU A 216 12.33 -14.93 5.82
C GLU A 216 13.03 -14.21 4.66
N VAL A 217 12.83 -14.74 3.45
CA VAL A 217 13.27 -14.10 2.20
C VAL A 217 12.04 -13.86 1.34
N LEU A 218 11.99 -12.66 0.76
CA LEU A 218 11.00 -12.31 -0.24
C LEU A 218 11.54 -12.61 -1.64
N GLU A 219 10.74 -13.35 -2.42
CA GLU A 219 11.01 -13.71 -3.81
C GLU A 219 9.92 -13.16 -4.71
N VAL A 220 10.29 -12.64 -5.87
CA VAL A 220 9.32 -12.06 -6.80
C VAL A 220 8.55 -13.16 -7.50
N VAL A 221 7.22 -13.04 -7.51
CA VAL A 221 6.35 -13.94 -8.26
C VAL A 221 5.88 -13.24 -9.52
N SER A 222 5.94 -13.94 -10.65
CA SER A 222 5.44 -13.40 -11.91
C SER A 222 3.94 -13.15 -11.83
N ARG A 223 3.54 -11.97 -12.29
CA ARG A 223 2.14 -11.60 -12.43
C ARG A 223 1.52 -12.26 -13.66
N ASP A 224 0.21 -12.43 -13.64
CA ASP A 224 -0.56 -12.77 -14.84
C ASP A 224 -0.34 -11.69 -15.91
N PRO A 225 0.14 -12.08 -17.11
CA PRO A 225 0.51 -11.12 -18.14
C PRO A 225 -0.70 -10.41 -18.75
N GLU A 226 -1.87 -11.05 -18.79
CA GLU A 226 -3.07 -10.46 -19.38
C GLU A 226 -3.61 -9.34 -18.49
N ASP A 227 -3.84 -9.63 -17.21
CA ASP A 227 -4.32 -8.65 -16.24
C ASP A 227 -3.31 -7.52 -16.03
N SER A 228 -2.00 -7.81 -16.04
CA SER A 228 -0.97 -6.79 -15.97
C SER A 228 -1.00 -5.85 -17.17
N ARG A 229 -1.18 -6.39 -18.39
CA ARG A 229 -1.32 -5.59 -19.61
C ARG A 229 -2.59 -4.72 -19.58
N LEU A 230 -3.72 -5.29 -19.14
CA LEU A 230 -4.97 -4.55 -18.99
C LEU A 230 -4.83 -3.44 -17.94
N SER A 231 -4.22 -3.72 -16.80
CA SER A 231 -3.92 -2.73 -15.75
C SER A 231 -3.13 -1.54 -16.31
N ILE A 232 -2.05 -1.81 -17.05
CA ILE A 232 -1.24 -0.77 -17.70
C ILE A 232 -2.07 0.06 -18.68
N ALA A 233 -2.95 -0.57 -19.46
CA ALA A 233 -3.82 0.12 -20.40
C ALA A 233 -4.84 1.04 -19.69
N HIS A 234 -5.52 0.53 -18.66
CA HIS A 234 -6.45 1.30 -17.82
C HIS A 234 -5.74 2.49 -17.14
N ARG A 235 -4.54 2.27 -16.58
CA ARG A 235 -3.70 3.31 -15.99
C ARG A 235 -3.34 4.42 -16.99
N GLY A 236 -2.99 4.03 -18.22
CA GLY A 236 -2.70 4.97 -19.30
C GLY A 236 -3.92 5.84 -19.66
N ARG A 237 -5.12 5.24 -19.74
CA ARG A 237 -6.37 5.97 -19.98
C ARG A 237 -6.75 6.89 -18.83
N ALA A 238 -6.60 6.45 -17.58
CA ALA A 238 -6.81 7.27 -16.39
C ALA A 238 -5.98 8.56 -16.43
N LEU A 239 -4.67 8.44 -16.70
CA LEU A 239 -3.77 9.60 -16.83
C LEU A 239 -4.14 10.50 -18.01
N ALA A 240 -4.54 9.92 -19.15
CA ALA A 240 -4.93 10.70 -20.32
C ALA A 240 -6.20 11.52 -20.06
N LEU A 241 -7.21 10.91 -19.43
CA LEU A 241 -8.44 11.57 -19.00
C LEU A 241 -8.16 12.67 -17.98
N ALA A 242 -7.36 12.36 -16.95
CA ALA A 242 -7.03 13.32 -15.90
C ALA A 242 -6.29 14.56 -16.45
N ARG A 243 -5.28 14.36 -17.31
CA ARG A 243 -4.57 15.47 -17.97
C ARG A 243 -5.49 16.29 -18.87
N ARG A 244 -6.43 15.65 -19.58
CA ARG A 244 -7.39 16.35 -20.44
C ARG A 244 -8.33 17.20 -19.60
N ALA A 245 -8.84 16.65 -18.50
CA ALA A 245 -9.70 17.35 -17.56
C ALA A 245 -8.97 18.55 -16.92
N ALA A 246 -7.74 18.34 -16.42
CA ALA A 246 -6.94 19.39 -15.80
C ALA A 246 -6.65 20.56 -16.75
N ARG A 247 -6.34 20.28 -18.02
CA ARG A 247 -6.15 21.33 -19.03
C ARG A 247 -7.41 22.12 -19.34
N ARG A 248 -8.59 21.49 -19.26
CA ARG A 248 -9.86 22.11 -19.66
C ARG A 248 -10.54 22.84 -18.50
N TYR A 249 -10.45 22.30 -17.30
CA TYR A 249 -11.25 22.75 -16.15
C TYR A 249 -10.39 23.16 -14.93
N GLY A 250 -9.06 23.15 -15.07
CA GLY A 250 -8.15 23.32 -13.96
C GLY A 250 -7.95 22.02 -13.17
N ASP A 251 -6.92 22.02 -12.32
CA ASP A 251 -6.59 20.87 -11.48
C ASP A 251 -7.59 20.72 -10.32
N SER A 252 -7.75 19.48 -9.84
CA SER A 252 -8.66 19.16 -8.73
C SER A 252 -8.09 18.07 -7.84
N ASP A 253 -8.64 17.94 -6.64
CA ASP A 253 -8.23 16.91 -5.68
C ASP A 253 -8.40 15.50 -6.26
N VAL A 254 -9.50 15.27 -6.99
CA VAL A 254 -9.76 13.99 -7.66
C VAL A 254 -8.72 13.74 -8.76
N LEU A 255 -8.41 14.75 -9.58
CA LEU A 255 -7.43 14.62 -10.65
C LEU A 255 -6.01 14.39 -10.11
N ARG A 256 -5.64 15.09 -9.02
CA ARG A 256 -4.36 14.86 -8.33
C ARG A 256 -4.29 13.46 -7.73
N ARG A 257 -5.37 12.96 -7.11
CA ARG A 257 -5.45 11.57 -6.64
C ARG A 257 -5.31 10.58 -7.78
N VAL A 258 -5.97 10.81 -8.92
CA VAL A 258 -5.83 9.94 -10.10
C VAL A 258 -4.37 9.92 -10.58
N HIS A 259 -3.74 11.09 -10.66
CA HIS A 259 -2.34 11.20 -11.01
C HIS A 259 -1.41 10.48 -10.03
N ALA A 260 -1.60 10.69 -8.72
CA ALA A 260 -0.84 10.06 -7.66
C ALA A 260 -0.97 8.54 -7.71
N GLY A 261 -2.20 8.02 -7.75
CA GLY A 261 -2.46 6.58 -7.80
C GLY A 261 -1.89 5.91 -9.06
N ALA A 262 -2.01 6.54 -10.23
CA ALA A 262 -1.46 6.00 -11.47
C ALA A 262 0.08 6.01 -11.50
N ARG A 263 0.72 7.01 -10.90
CA ARG A 263 2.18 7.05 -10.76
C ARG A 263 2.66 6.09 -9.67
N PHE A 264 1.93 5.96 -8.57
CA PHE A 264 2.19 4.98 -7.52
C PHE A 264 2.18 3.57 -8.09
N LEU A 265 1.18 3.20 -8.89
CA LEU A 265 1.11 1.91 -9.56
C LEU A 265 2.31 1.61 -10.48
N ALA A 266 2.91 2.66 -11.07
CA ALA A 266 4.15 2.53 -11.84
C ALA A 266 5.34 2.19 -10.94
N ALA A 267 5.45 2.91 -9.82
CA ALA A 267 6.52 2.73 -8.86
C ALA A 267 6.45 1.35 -8.16
N GLU A 268 5.25 0.79 -7.97
CA GLU A 268 5.07 -0.57 -7.46
C GLU A 268 5.72 -1.63 -8.38
N ALA A 269 5.54 -1.49 -9.70
CA ALA A 269 6.17 -2.39 -10.67
C ALA A 269 7.70 -2.29 -10.64
N GLU A 270 8.25 -1.09 -10.48
CA GLU A 270 9.69 -0.89 -10.33
C GLU A 270 10.22 -1.43 -9.00
N LEU A 271 9.45 -1.29 -7.92
CA LEU A 271 9.78 -1.87 -6.63
C LEU A 271 9.86 -3.40 -6.72
N GLU A 272 8.89 -4.06 -7.35
CA GLU A 272 8.94 -5.51 -7.59
C GLU A 272 10.16 -5.90 -8.44
N ALA A 273 10.46 -5.15 -9.49
CA ALA A 273 11.67 -5.37 -10.29
C ALA A 273 12.96 -5.22 -9.44
N TYR A 274 12.97 -4.31 -8.47
CA TYR A 274 14.06 -4.17 -7.52
C TYR A 274 14.18 -5.39 -6.59
N TYR A 275 13.07 -5.95 -6.12
CA TYR A 275 13.11 -7.17 -5.29
C TYR A 275 13.75 -8.36 -6.02
N ALA A 276 13.67 -8.41 -7.35
CA ALA A 276 14.34 -9.41 -8.19
C ALA A 276 15.86 -9.23 -8.29
N ILE A 277 16.41 -8.10 -7.82
CA ILE A 277 17.85 -7.91 -7.71
C ILE A 277 18.34 -8.65 -6.46
N GLU A 278 18.86 -9.86 -6.64
CA GLU A 278 19.35 -10.67 -5.53
C GLU A 278 20.72 -10.19 -5.03
N ALA A 279 20.86 -10.11 -3.70
CA ALA A 279 22.17 -9.95 -3.10
C ALA A 279 23.01 -11.22 -3.32
N PRO A 280 24.28 -11.09 -3.69
CA PRO A 280 25.18 -12.23 -3.75
C PRO A 280 25.30 -12.93 -2.39
N ARG A 281 25.16 -14.25 -2.35
CA ARG A 281 25.23 -15.07 -1.12
C ARG A 281 26.56 -15.81 -0.96
N GLY A 282 26.87 -16.18 0.29
CA GLY A 282 27.84 -17.23 0.65
C GLY A 282 29.28 -16.93 0.26
N ARG A 283 29.83 -15.78 0.66
CA ARG A 283 31.19 -15.40 0.24
C ARG A 283 32.09 -15.01 1.38
N SER A 284 33.30 -15.53 1.34
CA SER A 284 34.40 -15.07 2.17
C SER A 284 35.01 -13.82 1.54
N PHE A 285 34.97 -12.70 2.27
CA PHE A 285 35.84 -11.56 2.00
C PHE A 285 37.13 -11.64 2.83
N THR A 286 37.25 -12.66 3.67
CA THR A 286 38.35 -12.86 4.60
C THR A 286 39.57 -13.39 3.86
N VAL A 287 40.70 -12.73 4.07
CA VAL A 287 42.02 -13.17 3.59
C VAL A 287 42.95 -13.20 4.79
N ASP A 288 43.44 -14.40 5.10
CA ASP A 288 44.35 -14.62 6.21
C ASP A 288 45.76 -14.22 5.79
N HIS A 289 46.11 -12.95 5.94
CA HIS A 289 47.39 -12.43 5.48
C HIS A 289 48.61 -13.12 6.13
N TYR A 290 48.45 -13.73 7.32
CA TYR A 290 49.52 -14.50 7.97
C TYR A 290 49.87 -15.81 7.22
N LYS A 291 48.98 -16.31 6.35
CA LYS A 291 49.24 -17.50 5.53
C LYS A 291 50.14 -17.20 4.34
N ARG A 292 50.25 -15.93 3.96
CA ARG A 292 51.11 -15.46 2.88
C ARG A 292 52.57 -15.60 3.29
N ASP A 293 53.40 -16.09 2.38
CA ASP A 293 54.85 -16.24 2.57
C ASP A 293 55.22 -17.05 3.83
N SER A 294 54.30 -17.93 4.27
CA SER A 294 54.47 -18.73 5.48
C SER A 294 55.50 -19.85 5.32
N GLY A 295 55.88 -20.17 4.08
CA GLY A 295 56.73 -21.32 3.77
C GLY A 295 56.01 -22.66 3.89
N VAL A 296 54.72 -22.67 4.23
CA VAL A 296 53.88 -23.87 4.33
C VAL A 296 53.04 -23.99 3.05
N PRO A 297 53.33 -24.97 2.15
CA PRO A 297 52.66 -25.05 0.84
C PRO A 297 51.14 -25.20 0.90
N GLN A 298 50.59 -25.73 2.00
CA GLN A 298 49.15 -25.78 2.21
C GLN A 298 48.57 -24.38 2.45
N TRP A 299 49.14 -23.61 3.38
CA TRP A 299 48.66 -22.27 3.72
C TRP A 299 48.79 -21.29 2.57
N GLU A 300 49.87 -21.40 1.79
CA GLU A 300 50.03 -20.58 0.59
C GLU A 300 48.95 -20.88 -0.46
N ARG A 301 48.56 -22.15 -0.64
CA ARG A 301 47.44 -22.54 -1.51
C ARG A 301 46.10 -22.00 -0.98
N GLU A 302 45.86 -22.10 0.32
CA GLU A 302 44.66 -21.56 0.96
C GLU A 302 44.58 -20.02 0.79
N TYR A 303 45.68 -19.31 1.02
CA TYR A 303 45.77 -17.86 0.81
C TYR A 303 45.45 -17.48 -0.64
N GLN A 304 46.03 -18.19 -1.62
CA GLN A 304 45.74 -17.96 -3.03
C GLN A 304 44.26 -18.19 -3.37
N GLN A 305 43.65 -19.21 -2.77
CA GLN A 305 42.22 -19.49 -2.95
C GLN A 305 41.35 -18.39 -2.32
N GLN A 306 41.62 -17.99 -1.07
CA GLN A 306 40.95 -16.86 -0.40
C GLN A 306 41.05 -15.58 -1.23
N CYS A 307 42.21 -15.33 -1.85
CA CYS A 307 42.42 -14.22 -2.77
C CYS A 307 41.57 -14.28 -4.05
N ARG A 308 41.36 -15.47 -4.62
CA ARG A 308 40.47 -15.67 -5.78
C ARG A 308 39.02 -15.45 -5.38
N ASP A 309 38.61 -16.02 -4.24
CA ASP A 309 37.25 -15.93 -3.71
C ASP A 309 36.89 -14.48 -3.35
N ARG A 310 37.78 -13.75 -2.67
CA ARG A 310 37.60 -12.32 -2.36
C ARG A 310 37.46 -11.50 -3.63
N ARG A 311 38.31 -11.69 -4.64
CA ARG A 311 38.20 -10.96 -5.93
C ARG A 311 36.87 -11.24 -6.63
N GLN A 312 36.43 -12.50 -6.65
CA GLN A 312 35.14 -12.87 -7.22
C GLN A 312 33.97 -12.28 -6.40
N ALA A 313 34.08 -12.27 -5.08
CA ALA A 313 33.10 -11.68 -4.18
C ALA A 313 32.95 -10.17 -4.41
N LEU A 314 34.07 -9.45 -4.51
CA LEU A 314 34.11 -8.02 -4.81
C LEU A 314 33.52 -7.69 -6.18
N ARG A 315 33.85 -8.44 -7.24
CA ARG A 315 33.26 -8.21 -8.58
C ARG A 315 31.74 -8.29 -8.56
N ARG A 316 31.21 -9.37 -8.00
CA ARG A 316 29.76 -9.58 -7.90
C ARG A 316 29.09 -8.61 -6.92
N TYR A 317 29.78 -8.14 -5.87
CA TYR A 317 29.29 -7.05 -5.02
C TYR A 317 29.19 -5.75 -5.83
N GLN A 318 30.20 -5.45 -6.63
CA GLN A 318 30.22 -4.29 -7.50
C GLN A 318 29.05 -4.36 -8.52
N GLU A 319 28.89 -5.49 -9.21
CA GLU A 319 27.77 -5.74 -10.14
C GLU A 319 26.40 -5.55 -9.45
N PHE A 320 26.25 -6.08 -8.22
CA PHE A 320 25.05 -5.87 -7.41
C PHE A 320 24.84 -4.38 -7.11
N SER A 321 25.87 -3.69 -6.62
CA SER A 321 25.79 -2.28 -6.24
C SER A 321 25.47 -1.38 -7.43
N GLU A 322 26.05 -1.65 -8.59
CA GLU A 322 25.82 -0.95 -9.86
C GLU A 322 24.38 -1.10 -10.36
N ARG A 323 23.69 -2.20 -10.01
CA ARG A 323 22.28 -2.43 -10.36
C ARG A 323 21.33 -1.91 -9.28
N ALA A 324 21.55 -2.31 -8.03
CA ALA A 324 20.64 -2.07 -6.92
C ALA A 324 20.61 -0.59 -6.52
N THR A 325 21.76 0.08 -6.45
CA THR A 325 21.83 1.47 -5.99
C THR A 325 21.04 2.44 -6.88
N PRO A 326 21.28 2.51 -8.20
CA PRO A 326 20.51 3.42 -9.04
C PRO A 326 19.02 3.06 -9.10
N ALA A 327 18.66 1.78 -9.09
CA ALA A 327 17.26 1.35 -9.06
C ALA A 327 16.55 1.84 -7.79
N ARG A 328 17.15 1.61 -6.61
CA ARG A 328 16.64 2.11 -5.33
C ARG A 328 16.48 3.63 -5.32
N LEU A 329 17.49 4.36 -5.77
CA LEU A 329 17.45 5.83 -5.80
C LEU A 329 16.43 6.36 -6.82
N ALA A 330 16.19 5.66 -7.92
CA ALA A 330 15.13 6.00 -8.86
C ALA A 330 13.75 5.85 -8.20
N ILE A 331 13.49 4.71 -7.54
CA ILE A 331 12.21 4.45 -6.85
C ILE A 331 11.97 5.48 -5.74
N LEU A 332 12.97 5.76 -4.89
CA LEU A 332 12.83 6.78 -3.83
C LEU A 332 12.53 8.17 -4.38
N ARG A 333 13.12 8.55 -5.52
CA ARG A 333 12.78 9.81 -6.19
C ARG A 333 11.34 9.82 -6.71
N GLN A 334 10.90 8.72 -7.32
CA GLN A 334 9.50 8.61 -7.77
C GLN A 334 8.53 8.75 -6.60
N TYR A 335 8.83 8.14 -5.46
CA TYR A 335 8.02 8.28 -4.25
C TYR A 335 8.04 9.71 -3.69
N ASP A 336 9.16 10.41 -3.66
CA ASP A 336 9.18 11.83 -3.26
C ASP A 336 8.38 12.73 -4.23
N GLU A 337 8.43 12.45 -5.53
CA GLU A 337 7.64 13.16 -6.54
C GLU A 337 6.14 12.94 -6.36
N LEU A 338 5.71 11.79 -5.81
CA LEU A 338 4.29 11.54 -5.52
C LEU A 338 3.75 12.46 -4.43
N LEU A 339 4.59 12.92 -3.51
CA LEU A 339 4.15 13.86 -2.48
C LEU A 339 3.73 15.22 -3.05
N ALA A 340 4.17 15.56 -4.27
CA ALA A 340 3.77 16.80 -4.93
C ALA A 340 2.28 16.81 -5.34
N PHE A 341 1.62 15.64 -5.38
CA PHE A 341 0.17 15.57 -5.64
C PHE A 341 -0.67 15.87 -4.40
N GLU A 342 -0.05 15.94 -3.22
CA GLU A 342 -0.72 16.31 -1.97
C GLU A 342 -1.93 15.41 -1.65
N ASP A 343 -1.88 14.13 -2.04
CA ASP A 343 -2.90 13.13 -1.72
C ASP A 343 -2.53 12.35 -0.44
N PRO A 344 -3.34 12.38 0.62
CA PRO A 344 -3.01 11.76 1.91
C PRO A 344 -2.72 10.25 1.85
N GLN A 345 -3.49 9.50 1.03
CA GLN A 345 -3.25 8.07 0.85
C GLN A 345 -1.89 7.83 0.21
N ALA A 346 -1.58 8.60 -0.84
CA ALA A 346 -0.27 8.51 -1.49
C ALA A 346 0.87 8.83 -0.53
N VAL A 347 0.71 9.79 0.39
CA VAL A 347 1.74 10.10 1.40
C VAL A 347 2.02 8.91 2.31
N LEU A 348 0.98 8.30 2.90
CA LEU A 348 1.15 7.14 3.78
C LEU A 348 1.76 5.96 3.01
N ALA A 349 1.25 5.68 1.81
CA ALA A 349 1.75 4.63 0.95
C ALA A 349 3.22 4.81 0.59
N VAL A 350 3.64 6.04 0.25
CA VAL A 350 5.03 6.41 -0.04
C VAL A 350 5.94 6.12 1.14
N HIS A 351 5.57 6.56 2.35
CA HIS A 351 6.38 6.32 3.54
C HIS A 351 6.49 4.82 3.85
N ALA A 352 5.39 4.07 3.77
CA ALA A 352 5.37 2.63 3.97
C ALA A 352 6.30 1.90 2.97
N ARG A 353 6.16 2.21 1.67
CA ARG A 353 6.96 1.58 0.60
C ARG A 353 8.42 1.97 0.64
N ALA A 354 8.73 3.22 0.97
CA ALA A 354 10.11 3.66 1.16
C ALA A 354 10.77 2.91 2.31
N ALA A 355 10.05 2.68 3.42
CA ALA A 355 10.55 1.88 4.53
C ALA A 355 10.83 0.43 4.10
N GLN A 356 9.89 -0.22 3.40
CA GLN A 356 10.09 -1.57 2.88
C GLN A 356 11.32 -1.67 1.96
N LEU A 357 11.48 -0.72 1.03
CA LEU A 357 12.64 -0.65 0.14
C LEU A 357 13.96 -0.52 0.92
N LEU A 358 14.00 0.34 1.95
CA LEU A 358 15.17 0.53 2.80
C LEU A 358 15.49 -0.72 3.64
N LEU A 359 14.46 -1.39 4.19
CA LEU A 359 14.63 -2.64 4.93
C LEU A 359 15.11 -3.77 4.00
N ARG A 360 14.58 -3.86 2.77
CA ARG A 360 15.08 -4.82 1.77
C ARG A 360 16.55 -4.59 1.47
N TYR A 361 16.96 -3.33 1.25
CA TYR A 361 18.35 -3.01 0.99
C TYR A 361 19.25 -3.30 2.19
N ARG A 362 18.80 -3.01 3.42
CA ARG A 362 19.47 -3.44 4.66
C ARG A 362 19.71 -4.95 4.64
N THR A 363 18.66 -5.75 4.43
CA THR A 363 18.78 -7.21 4.41
C THR A 363 19.77 -7.69 3.35
N GLN A 364 19.77 -7.08 2.16
CA GLN A 364 20.74 -7.37 1.12
C GLN A 364 22.18 -7.06 1.56
N LEU A 365 22.42 -5.93 2.24
CA LEU A 365 23.74 -5.57 2.79
C LEU A 365 24.19 -6.55 3.89
N VAL A 366 23.28 -6.94 4.79
CA VAL A 366 23.55 -7.92 5.85
C VAL A 366 23.96 -9.26 5.26
N LEU A 367 23.27 -9.73 4.21
CA LEU A 367 23.60 -10.98 3.51
C LEU A 367 24.96 -10.98 2.82
N MET A 368 25.46 -9.81 2.48
CA MET A 368 26.79 -9.64 1.87
C MET A 368 27.88 -9.44 2.93
N THR A 369 27.53 -9.27 4.21
CA THR A 369 28.52 -9.10 5.27
C THR A 369 29.19 -10.46 5.54
N PRO A 370 30.52 -10.54 5.63
CA PRO A 370 31.22 -11.79 5.88
C PRO A 370 30.74 -12.39 7.20
N GLN A 371 30.52 -13.70 7.26
CA GLN A 371 30.36 -14.38 8.55
C GLN A 371 31.70 -14.32 9.27
N ALA A 372 31.70 -13.76 10.47
CA ALA A 372 32.87 -13.74 11.33
C ALA A 372 32.79 -14.93 12.29
N THR A 373 33.93 -15.33 12.82
CA THR A 373 33.93 -16.32 13.90
C THR A 373 33.29 -15.72 15.15
N PRO A 374 32.59 -16.52 15.97
CA PRO A 374 31.93 -16.04 17.20
C PRO A 374 32.82 -15.23 18.16
N ASP A 375 34.14 -15.44 18.10
CA ASP A 375 35.13 -14.79 18.96
C ASP A 375 35.54 -13.39 18.49
N ASP A 376 35.10 -12.95 17.30
CA ASP A 376 35.55 -11.70 16.70
C ASP A 376 34.67 -10.52 17.16
N ILE A 377 34.95 -9.99 18.36
CA ILE A 377 34.28 -8.84 18.98
C ILE A 377 34.13 -7.65 18.00
N HIS A 378 35.08 -7.46 17.09
CA HIS A 378 35.04 -6.41 16.08
C HIS A 378 33.83 -6.52 15.13
N SER A 379 33.28 -7.72 14.97
CA SER A 379 32.15 -8.01 14.08
C SER A 379 30.83 -7.48 14.64
N TYR A 380 30.66 -7.48 15.97
CA TYR A 380 29.47 -6.91 16.62
C TYR A 380 29.48 -5.38 16.57
N THR A 381 30.63 -4.75 16.85
CA THR A 381 30.79 -3.29 16.68
C THR A 381 30.61 -2.86 15.23
N HIS A 382 31.03 -3.70 14.28
CA HIS A 382 30.80 -3.44 12.86
C HIS A 382 29.30 -3.35 12.58
N CYS A 383 28.48 -4.29 13.04
CA CYS A 383 27.04 -4.28 12.77
C CYS A 383 26.31 -3.04 13.31
N ALA A 384 26.64 -2.58 14.52
CA ALA A 384 26.02 -1.40 15.14
C ALA A 384 26.42 -0.07 14.45
N ASP A 385 27.69 0.07 14.08
CA ASP A 385 28.20 1.28 13.40
C ASP A 385 28.11 1.19 11.86
N SER A 386 27.52 0.12 11.33
CA SER A 386 27.51 -0.15 9.88
C SER A 386 26.40 0.56 9.12
N LEU A 387 26.58 0.59 7.80
CA LEU A 387 25.61 1.04 6.82
C LEU A 387 24.22 0.34 6.93
N PRO A 388 24.10 -1.00 7.12
CA PRO A 388 22.83 -1.65 7.46
C PRO A 388 22.03 -0.99 8.59
N HIS A 389 22.68 -0.66 9.70
CA HIS A 389 22.01 -0.02 10.83
C HIS A 389 21.45 1.35 10.44
N ALA A 390 22.23 2.15 9.69
CA ALA A 390 21.76 3.44 9.18
C ALA A 390 20.51 3.32 8.28
N TYR A 391 20.39 2.25 7.48
CA TYR A 391 19.19 2.00 6.68
C TYR A 391 17.99 1.55 7.50
N MET A 392 18.21 0.73 8.53
CA MET A 392 17.17 0.36 9.49
C MET A 392 16.57 1.60 10.17
N GLU A 393 17.43 2.49 10.67
CA GLU A 393 17.00 3.73 11.32
C GLU A 393 16.29 4.69 10.35
N ARG A 394 16.71 4.74 9.08
CA ARG A 394 15.98 5.47 8.04
C ARG A 394 14.59 4.87 7.82
N ALA A 395 14.47 3.56 7.72
CA ALA A 395 13.18 2.89 7.54
C ALA A 395 12.25 3.13 8.74
N ARG A 396 12.75 2.99 9.97
CA ARG A 396 12.00 3.29 11.20
C ARG A 396 11.46 4.72 11.20
N ARG A 397 12.26 5.71 10.80
CA ARG A 397 11.80 7.10 10.66
C ARG A 397 10.68 7.26 9.63
N GLN A 398 10.73 6.57 8.50
CA GLN A 398 9.65 6.61 7.51
C GLN A 398 8.36 6.02 8.07
N LEU A 399 8.44 4.87 8.75
CA LEU A 399 7.29 4.22 9.38
C LEU A 399 6.69 5.05 10.52
N ALA A 400 7.54 5.60 11.40
CA ALA A 400 7.10 6.49 12.47
C ALA A 400 6.40 7.72 11.90
N ARG A 401 6.96 8.32 10.84
CA ARG A 401 6.34 9.48 10.21
C ARG A 401 4.98 9.17 9.58
N CYS A 402 4.87 8.03 8.91
CA CYS A 402 3.60 7.52 8.40
C CYS A 402 2.55 7.42 9.51
N LEU A 403 2.90 6.81 10.65
CA LEU A 403 2.00 6.62 11.78
C LEU A 403 1.64 7.94 12.48
N GLU A 404 2.59 8.86 12.63
CA GLU A 404 2.35 10.21 13.17
C GLU A 404 1.32 10.96 12.33
N LEU A 405 1.51 11.01 11.00
CA LEU A 405 0.59 11.68 10.07
C LEU A 405 -0.80 11.04 10.09
N ALA A 406 -0.85 9.71 10.09
CA ALA A 406 -2.11 8.97 10.22
C ALA A 406 -2.84 9.33 11.53
N THR A 407 -2.12 9.41 12.65
CA THR A 407 -2.68 9.73 13.96
C THR A 407 -3.14 11.18 14.07
N GLU A 408 -2.30 12.13 13.64
CA GLU A 408 -2.57 13.58 13.67
C GLU A 408 -3.84 13.94 12.89
N HIS A 409 -4.10 13.23 11.79
CA HIS A 409 -5.22 13.50 10.90
C HIS A 409 -6.35 12.46 10.97
N HIS A 410 -6.32 11.57 11.97
CA HIS A 410 -7.30 10.50 12.14
C HIS A 410 -7.52 9.63 10.88
N TYR A 411 -6.44 9.37 10.14
CA TYR A 411 -6.44 8.68 8.87
C TYR A 411 -5.90 7.25 9.00
N PHE A 412 -6.76 6.30 9.37
CA PHE A 412 -6.37 4.90 9.67
C PHE A 412 -6.76 3.92 8.56
N ASP A 413 -6.12 4.09 7.40
CA ASP A 413 -6.28 3.21 6.24
C ASP A 413 -5.36 1.95 6.32
N PRO A 414 -5.38 1.05 5.31
CA PRO A 414 -4.48 -0.09 5.28
C PRO A 414 -2.99 0.27 5.31
N TRP A 415 -2.58 1.43 4.81
CA TRP A 415 -1.18 1.88 4.83
C TRP A 415 -0.74 2.30 6.23
N ALA A 416 -1.59 3.02 6.97
CA ALA A 416 -1.35 3.34 8.38
C ALA A 416 -1.16 2.05 9.21
N ARG A 417 -2.03 1.05 9.00
CA ARG A 417 -1.93 -0.27 9.66
C ARG A 417 -0.66 -1.02 9.27
N LEU A 418 -0.25 -0.94 8.01
CA LEU A 418 1.01 -1.52 7.56
C LEU A 418 2.20 -0.85 8.25
N CYS A 419 2.21 0.48 8.32
CA CYS A 419 3.26 1.25 8.98
C CYS A 419 3.39 0.88 10.46
N GLU A 420 2.27 0.81 11.18
CA GLU A 420 2.21 0.37 12.58
C GLU A 420 2.74 -1.05 12.76
N SER A 421 2.24 -2.01 11.97
CA SER A 421 2.65 -3.42 12.03
C SER A 421 4.15 -3.58 11.81
N MET A 422 4.67 -2.94 10.76
CA MET A 422 6.10 -2.97 10.46
C MET A 422 6.94 -2.29 11.54
N LEU A 423 6.50 -1.13 12.05
CA LEU A 423 7.25 -0.40 13.08
C LEU A 423 7.32 -1.21 14.38
N SER A 424 6.20 -1.84 14.76
CA SER A 424 6.13 -2.74 15.92
C SER A 424 7.05 -3.94 15.76
N ALA A 425 7.11 -4.53 14.56
CA ALA A 425 8.03 -5.63 14.27
C ALA A 425 9.51 -5.19 14.32
N GLN A 426 9.82 -3.95 13.96
CA GLN A 426 11.18 -3.44 13.95
C GLN A 426 11.63 -2.91 15.32
N ALA A 427 10.75 -2.37 16.14
CA ALA A 427 11.08 -1.74 17.42
C ALA A 427 9.96 -1.97 18.46
N PRO A 428 9.73 -3.23 18.87
CA PRO A 428 8.58 -3.61 19.72
C PRO A 428 8.58 -2.90 21.07
N ASP A 429 9.76 -2.61 21.64
CA ASP A 429 9.87 -1.92 22.94
C ASP A 429 9.40 -0.45 22.88
N LEU A 430 9.55 0.18 21.71
CA LEU A 430 9.16 1.58 21.49
C LEU A 430 7.74 1.70 20.94
N TYR A 431 7.31 0.69 20.17
CA TYR A 431 6.01 0.64 19.50
C TYR A 431 5.37 -0.73 19.76
N PRO A 432 4.86 -0.98 20.98
CA PRO A 432 4.20 -2.24 21.28
C PRO A 432 2.93 -2.40 20.41
N PRO A 433 2.65 -3.60 19.89
CA PRO A 433 1.43 -3.86 19.13
C PRO A 433 0.19 -3.40 19.92
N LEU A 434 -0.75 -2.68 19.30
CA LEU A 434 -1.96 -2.22 20.00
C LEU A 434 -2.74 -3.35 20.68
N ARG A 435 -2.72 -4.55 20.08
CA ARG A 435 -3.36 -5.75 20.66
C ARG A 435 -2.78 -6.15 22.02
N GLU A 436 -1.52 -5.83 22.28
CA GLU A 436 -0.82 -6.06 23.54
C GLU A 436 -1.04 -4.89 24.50
N SER A 437 -1.00 -3.66 23.99
CA SER A 437 -1.27 -2.43 24.75
C SER A 437 -2.71 -2.35 25.31
N PHE A 438 -3.67 -3.05 24.69
CA PHE A 438 -5.07 -3.11 25.13
C PHE A 438 -5.54 -4.51 25.54
N ALA A 439 -4.64 -5.44 25.81
CA ALA A 439 -5.00 -6.81 26.20
C ALA A 439 -5.93 -6.86 27.45
N ASP A 440 -5.77 -5.90 28.36
CA ASP A 440 -6.62 -5.76 29.57
C ASP A 440 -7.92 -4.98 29.35
N ARG A 441 -8.12 -4.40 28.16
CA ARG A 441 -9.33 -3.63 27.79
C ARG A 441 -10.10 -4.26 26.64
N ARG A 442 -10.09 -5.59 26.53
CA ARG A 442 -11.05 -6.26 25.66
C ARG A 442 -12.46 -5.87 26.14
N PRO A 443 -13.32 -5.23 25.31
CA PRO A 443 -14.74 -5.37 25.55
C PRO A 443 -15.00 -6.88 25.60
N ALA A 444 -15.74 -7.34 26.62
CA ALA A 444 -16.18 -8.72 26.71
C ALA A 444 -16.63 -9.17 25.31
N PRO A 445 -16.28 -10.39 24.85
CA PRO A 445 -16.70 -10.84 23.53
C PRO A 445 -18.17 -10.52 23.41
N ALA A 446 -18.53 -9.70 22.42
CA ALA A 446 -19.92 -9.36 22.18
C ALA A 446 -20.62 -10.71 22.16
N LYS A 447 -21.49 -10.96 23.15
CA LYS A 447 -22.30 -12.18 23.15
C LYS A 447 -22.90 -12.20 21.77
N SER A 448 -22.53 -13.19 20.96
CA SER A 448 -23.31 -13.50 19.79
C SER A 448 -24.72 -13.66 20.33
N ILE A 449 -25.59 -12.72 19.99
CA ILE A 449 -27.01 -12.97 20.09
C ILE A 449 -27.22 -14.01 19.01
N GLY A 450 -26.99 -15.27 19.38
CA GLY A 450 -27.44 -16.41 18.60
C GLY A 450 -28.95 -16.27 18.53
N VAL A 451 -29.42 -15.66 17.45
CA VAL A 451 -30.75 -15.97 16.96
C VAL A 451 -30.64 -17.42 16.50
N VAL A 452 -30.95 -18.31 17.43
CA VAL A 452 -31.31 -19.69 17.11
C VAL A 452 -32.56 -19.56 16.25
N THR A 453 -32.39 -19.58 14.93
CA THR A 453 -33.48 -19.94 14.03
C THR A 453 -33.70 -21.43 14.19
N GLU A 454 -34.52 -21.79 15.18
CA GLU A 454 -35.26 -23.06 15.15
C GLU A 454 -36.18 -23.03 13.94
N LEU A 455 -35.66 -23.49 12.80
CA LEU A 455 -36.48 -23.95 11.69
C LEU A 455 -37.13 -25.27 12.14
N ALA A 456 -38.26 -25.14 12.81
CA ALA A 456 -39.20 -26.24 12.99
C ALA A 456 -39.75 -26.63 11.61
N VAL A 457 -39.10 -27.61 10.98
CA VAL A 457 -39.66 -28.31 9.82
C VAL A 457 -40.78 -29.21 10.34
N THR A 458 -42.00 -28.71 10.36
CA THR A 458 -43.18 -29.56 10.42
C THR A 458 -43.38 -30.21 9.06
N THR A 459 -42.91 -31.45 8.92
CA THR A 459 -43.36 -32.38 7.89
C THR A 459 -44.85 -32.66 8.12
N ARG A 460 -45.70 -32.08 7.29
CA ARG A 460 -47.11 -32.49 7.18
C ARG A 460 -47.21 -33.55 6.10
N GLU A 461 -47.57 -34.75 6.53
CA GLU A 461 -47.86 -35.92 5.73
C GLU A 461 -48.81 -35.58 4.57
N ILE A 462 -48.44 -36.02 3.36
CA ILE A 462 -49.39 -36.33 2.30
C ILE A 462 -49.32 -37.85 2.12
N ARG A 463 -50.43 -38.50 2.46
CA ARG A 463 -50.82 -39.83 1.99
C ARG A 463 -51.50 -39.71 0.63
#